data_AF-A0A7C4B8T9-F1
#
_entry.id   AF-A0A7C4B8T9-F1
#
_cell.length_a   1.000
_cell.length_b   1.000
_cell.length_c   1.000
_cell.angle_alpha   90.00
_cell.angle_beta   90.00
_cell.angle_gamma   90.00
#
_symmetry.space_group_name_H-M   'P 1'
#
loop_
_entity.id
_entity.type
_entity.pdbx_description
1 polymer ?
#
loop_
_entity_poly.entity_id
_entity_poly.type
_entity_poly.pdbx_seq_one_letter_code
_entity_poly.pdbx_strand_id
1 'polypeptide(L)'
;MKKIIKLIFIAALVFIFIPNSKAAEFLITCNDSGCSNDGQVFIDYRNVFPGQSITRSLEVVNNAKDKIDLVTKPVKNSGTDEAILSQISIRIEEVGGAVKFIGTADNFLNQSIDLGSVAAGKVKAIDFTFSLADVSNEYQGKIMKFDLPVYLATPGNSSGDGVGGGATTSPIPTVITGAVAAATDFINQALETVLGDSDIASRANDVFSESGAVAGSSSFNWWWPLILQFGLSIIYLVLRKKKTSWQIFTPLILIAIVSQIISRIIGCPLNNHWCSYSWLANLIVLVFSLIACYRLRY
;
A
#
# COMPACT_ATOMS: atom_id res chain seq x y z
N MET A 1 18.22 35.48 -25.19
CA MET A 1 17.04 35.52 -24.30
C MET A 1 15.95 34.53 -24.71
N LYS A 2 15.36 34.61 -25.91
CA LYS A 2 14.23 33.74 -26.32
C LYS A 2 14.52 32.23 -26.29
N LYS A 3 15.74 31.79 -26.62
CA LYS A 3 16.11 30.36 -26.66
C LYS A 3 16.22 29.71 -25.26
N ILE A 4 16.73 30.44 -24.27
CA ILE A 4 16.95 29.93 -22.90
C ILE A 4 15.62 29.86 -22.14
N ILE A 5 14.77 30.87 -22.28
CA ILE A 5 13.42 30.87 -21.69
C ILE A 5 12.59 29.71 -22.25
N LYS A 6 12.68 29.44 -23.56
CA LYS A 6 12.04 28.26 -24.17
C LYS A 6 12.52 26.96 -23.56
N LEU A 7 13.82 26.81 -23.30
CA LEU A 7 14.38 25.57 -22.75
C LEU A 7 13.96 25.33 -21.30
N ILE A 8 13.91 26.39 -20.48
CA ILE A 8 13.38 26.32 -19.11
C ILE A 8 11.88 25.98 -19.11
N PHE A 9 11.12 26.60 -20.01
CA PHE A 9 9.68 26.35 -20.13
C PHE A 9 9.39 24.92 -20.60
N ILE A 10 10.17 24.39 -21.55
CA ILE A 10 10.07 23.00 -22.00
C ILE A 10 10.45 22.04 -20.87
N ALA A 11 11.53 22.30 -20.12
CA ALA A 11 11.91 21.46 -18.98
C ALA A 11 10.81 21.45 -17.91
N ALA A 12 10.27 22.63 -17.54
CA ALA A 12 9.16 22.73 -16.60
C ALA A 12 7.91 22.00 -17.10
N LEU A 13 7.57 22.11 -18.39
CA LEU A 13 6.46 21.37 -19.00
C LEU A 13 6.69 19.86 -18.87
N VAL A 14 7.87 19.36 -19.26
CA VAL A 14 8.21 17.95 -19.15
C VAL A 14 8.06 17.47 -17.70
N PHE A 15 8.47 18.27 -16.71
CA PHE A 15 8.30 17.96 -15.29
C PHE A 15 6.85 17.91 -14.82
N ILE A 16 5.95 18.74 -15.38
CA ILE A 16 4.51 18.70 -15.08
C ILE A 16 3.86 17.44 -15.65
N PHE A 17 4.38 16.93 -16.77
CA PHE A 17 3.81 15.76 -17.44
C PHE A 17 4.37 14.40 -16.97
N ILE A 18 5.34 14.35 -16.04
CA ILE A 18 5.82 13.07 -15.51
C ILE A 18 4.84 12.59 -14.42
N PRO A 19 4.10 11.49 -14.62
CA PRO A 19 3.13 11.01 -13.63
C PRO A 19 3.80 10.76 -12.29
N ASN A 20 3.08 11.05 -11.19
CA ASN A 20 3.50 10.69 -9.85
C ASN A 20 3.44 9.16 -9.73
N SER A 21 4.59 8.48 -9.77
CA SER A 21 4.63 7.07 -9.43
C SER A 21 4.50 6.96 -7.92
N LYS A 22 3.31 6.60 -7.46
CA LYS A 22 3.15 6.08 -6.11
C LYS A 22 3.71 4.66 -6.14
N ALA A 23 4.73 4.38 -5.33
CA ALA A 23 5.08 2.99 -5.05
C ALA A 23 3.90 2.38 -4.29
N ALA A 24 3.47 1.18 -4.67
CA ALA A 24 2.48 0.45 -3.89
C ALA A 24 3.03 0.15 -2.49
N GLU A 25 2.12 0.16 -1.52
CA GLU A 25 2.48 -0.03 -0.12
C GLU A 25 2.63 -1.52 0.21
N PHE A 26 1.89 -2.37 -0.50
CA PHE A 26 1.94 -3.82 -0.36
C PHE A 26 2.20 -4.46 -1.71
N LEU A 27 3.14 -5.41 -1.73
CA LEU A 27 3.46 -6.22 -2.88
C LEU A 27 3.10 -7.68 -2.59
N ILE A 28 2.31 -8.28 -3.48
CA ILE A 28 2.02 -9.70 -3.47
C ILE A 28 2.59 -10.30 -4.75
N THR A 29 3.38 -11.35 -4.58
CA THR A 29 3.93 -12.09 -5.71
C THR A 29 3.20 -13.41 -5.82
N CYS A 30 2.61 -13.66 -6.99
CA CYS A 30 1.93 -14.91 -7.30
C CYS A 30 2.73 -15.70 -8.34
N ASN A 31 2.72 -17.02 -8.20
CA ASN A 31 3.29 -17.98 -9.14
C ASN A 31 2.33 -19.15 -9.34
N ASP A 32 2.76 -20.19 -10.08
CA ASP A 32 1.92 -21.37 -10.37
C ASP A 32 1.49 -22.14 -9.10
N SER A 33 2.15 -21.94 -7.95
CA SER A 33 1.88 -22.64 -6.68
C SER A 33 1.02 -21.85 -5.68
N GLY A 34 0.87 -20.54 -5.87
CA GLY A 34 0.13 -19.69 -4.94
C GLY A 34 0.60 -18.24 -4.96
N CYS A 35 0.08 -17.46 -4.01
CA CYS A 35 0.48 -16.08 -3.77
C CYS A 35 1.13 -15.95 -2.39
N SER A 36 2.23 -15.20 -2.31
CA SER A 36 2.91 -14.88 -1.07
C SER A 36 2.97 -13.37 -0.86
N ASN A 37 2.79 -12.95 0.38
CA ASN A 37 3.09 -11.60 0.83
C ASN A 37 4.38 -11.61 1.68
N ASP A 38 4.95 -10.43 1.91
CA ASP A 38 6.17 -10.29 2.74
C ASP A 38 5.89 -10.39 4.25
N GLY A 39 4.77 -11.03 4.66
CA GLY A 39 4.39 -11.22 6.06
C GLY A 39 3.93 -9.95 6.79
N GLN A 40 3.68 -8.85 6.06
CA GLN A 40 3.22 -7.60 6.65
C GLN A 40 1.71 -7.60 6.88
N VAL A 41 1.30 -7.09 8.04
CA VAL A 41 -0.11 -6.84 8.35
C VAL A 41 -0.64 -5.77 7.39
N PHE A 42 -1.73 -6.09 6.69
CA PHE A 42 -2.27 -5.18 5.67
C PHE A 42 -2.79 -3.88 6.31
N ILE A 43 -3.48 -4.03 7.44
CA ILE A 43 -4.03 -2.91 8.22
C ILE A 43 -3.75 -3.08 9.70
N ASP A 44 -3.06 -2.10 10.27
CA ASP A 44 -2.96 -1.87 11.72
C ASP A 44 -3.15 -0.37 11.98
N TYR A 45 -4.41 0.06 12.06
CA TYR A 45 -4.75 1.44 12.40
C TYR A 45 -5.19 1.54 13.85
N ARG A 46 -4.54 2.45 14.55
CA ARG A 46 -4.84 2.80 15.93
C ARG A 46 -5.32 4.24 15.99
N ASN A 47 -6.17 4.53 16.96
CA ASN A 47 -6.74 5.86 17.16
C ASN A 47 -7.53 6.37 15.95
N VAL A 48 -8.42 5.53 15.41
CA VAL A 48 -9.33 5.95 14.34
C VAL A 48 -10.21 7.10 14.85
N PHE A 49 -10.51 8.08 13.99
CA PHE A 49 -11.38 9.23 14.30
C PHE A 49 -12.49 9.40 13.25
N PRO A 50 -13.67 9.91 13.63
CA PRO A 50 -14.78 10.13 12.69
C PRO A 50 -14.39 10.99 11.48
N GLY A 51 -14.91 10.64 10.30
CA GLY A 51 -14.58 11.29 9.04
C GLY A 51 -13.19 10.94 8.46
N GLN A 52 -12.40 10.10 9.15
CA GLN A 52 -11.12 9.65 8.62
C GLN A 52 -11.31 8.75 7.40
N SER A 53 -10.53 9.03 6.35
CA SER A 53 -10.41 8.18 5.18
C SER A 53 -8.95 7.81 4.94
N ILE A 54 -8.71 6.54 4.67
CA ILE A 54 -7.40 5.95 4.47
C ILE A 54 -7.47 5.16 3.17
N THR A 55 -6.46 5.28 2.31
CA THR A 55 -6.32 4.41 1.13
C THR A 55 -4.99 3.68 1.19
N ARG A 56 -5.03 2.36 0.99
CA ARG A 56 -3.89 1.46 0.91
C ARG A 56 -3.81 0.91 -0.51
N SER A 57 -2.64 0.96 -1.14
CA SER A 57 -2.44 0.43 -2.49
C SER A 57 -1.74 -0.93 -2.43
N LEU A 58 -2.34 -1.91 -3.08
CA LEU A 58 -1.84 -3.27 -3.26
C LEU A 58 -1.42 -3.50 -4.71
N GLU A 59 -0.19 -3.94 -4.92
CA GLU A 59 0.28 -4.45 -6.20
C GLU A 59 0.39 -5.97 -6.17
N VAL A 60 -0.17 -6.62 -7.19
CA VAL A 60 -0.05 -8.05 -7.40
C VAL A 60 0.73 -8.31 -8.67
N VAL A 61 1.84 -9.03 -8.55
CA VAL A 61 2.71 -9.43 -9.66
C VAL A 61 2.46 -10.88 -9.99
N ASN A 62 2.08 -11.16 -11.24
CA ASN A 62 1.92 -12.53 -11.72
C ASN A 62 3.20 -13.03 -12.38
N ASN A 63 3.96 -13.85 -11.65
CA ASN A 63 5.12 -14.60 -12.14
C ASN A 63 4.77 -16.02 -12.59
N ALA A 64 3.48 -16.40 -12.60
CA ALA A 64 3.00 -17.64 -13.19
C ALA A 64 3.16 -17.62 -14.71
N LYS A 65 3.14 -18.80 -15.32
CA LYS A 65 3.23 -18.93 -16.79
C LYS A 65 1.95 -18.49 -17.50
N ASP A 66 0.82 -18.62 -16.81
CA ASP A 66 -0.50 -18.37 -17.33
C ASP A 66 -1.20 -17.21 -16.62
N LYS A 67 -2.35 -16.81 -17.18
CA LYS A 67 -3.27 -15.87 -16.53
C LYS A 67 -3.78 -16.49 -15.22
N ILE A 68 -3.72 -15.73 -14.13
CA ILE A 68 -4.26 -16.12 -12.83
C ILE A 68 -5.49 -15.29 -12.47
N ASP A 69 -6.46 -15.90 -11.82
CA ASP A 69 -7.60 -15.23 -11.21
C ASP A 69 -7.36 -15.11 -9.71
N LEU A 70 -7.66 -13.95 -9.13
CA LEU A 70 -7.32 -13.62 -7.75
C LEU A 70 -8.57 -13.40 -6.91
N VAL A 71 -8.60 -14.00 -5.73
CA VAL A 71 -9.62 -13.75 -4.71
C VAL A 71 -8.96 -13.41 -3.38
N THR A 72 -9.64 -12.64 -2.55
CA THR A 72 -9.22 -12.39 -1.17
C THR A 72 -10.35 -12.71 -0.20
N LYS A 73 -9.98 -13.26 0.95
CA LYS A 73 -10.87 -13.43 2.10
C LYS A 73 -10.20 -12.77 3.30
N PRO A 74 -10.56 -11.52 3.63
CA PRO A 74 -9.92 -10.76 4.70
C PRO A 74 -10.07 -11.47 6.05
N VAL A 75 -9.07 -11.33 6.92
CA VAL A 75 -9.06 -11.94 8.24
C VAL A 75 -8.95 -10.84 9.29
N LYS A 76 -9.84 -10.88 10.29
CA LYS A 76 -9.79 -10.00 11.44
C LYS A 76 -8.65 -10.41 12.36
N ASN A 77 -7.77 -9.47 12.70
CA ASN A 77 -6.71 -9.69 13.67
C ASN A 77 -7.16 -9.41 15.10
N SER A 78 -6.48 -10.05 16.05
CA SER A 78 -6.69 -9.82 17.48
C SER A 78 -6.44 -8.35 17.85
N GLY A 79 -7.26 -7.82 18.74
CA GLY A 79 -7.20 -6.40 19.15
C GLY A 79 -7.95 -5.43 18.23
N THR A 80 -8.71 -5.92 17.24
CA THR A 80 -9.69 -5.10 16.51
C THR A 80 -10.93 -4.86 17.38
N ASP A 81 -11.36 -3.62 17.51
CA ASP A 81 -12.62 -3.26 18.19
C ASP A 81 -13.82 -3.63 17.30
N GLU A 82 -14.70 -4.54 17.74
CA GLU A 82 -15.80 -5.02 16.89
C GLU A 82 -16.87 -3.95 16.61
N ALA A 83 -17.12 -3.06 17.59
CA ALA A 83 -18.14 -2.03 17.49
C ALA A 83 -17.93 -1.09 16.29
N ILE A 84 -16.70 -0.91 15.81
CA ILE A 84 -16.39 -0.02 14.70
C ILE A 84 -16.61 -0.67 13.32
N LEU A 85 -16.70 -1.99 13.24
CA LEU A 85 -16.71 -2.71 11.95
C LEU A 85 -17.94 -2.39 11.09
N SER A 86 -19.09 -2.14 11.73
CA SER A 86 -20.31 -1.74 11.03
C SER A 86 -20.28 -0.29 10.53
N GLN A 87 -19.39 0.55 11.08
CA GLN A 87 -19.28 1.97 10.76
C GLN A 87 -18.21 2.29 9.71
N ILE A 88 -17.28 1.37 9.48
CA ILE A 88 -16.22 1.53 8.48
C ILE A 88 -16.74 1.06 7.13
N SER A 89 -16.79 1.98 6.18
CA SER A 89 -17.03 1.69 4.78
C SER A 89 -15.73 1.34 4.08
N ILE A 90 -15.75 0.27 3.30
CA ILE A 90 -14.62 -0.21 2.50
C ILE A 90 -15.02 -0.14 1.02
N ARG A 91 -14.12 0.42 0.22
CA ARG A 91 -14.21 0.46 -1.24
C ARG A 91 -12.93 -0.11 -1.82
N ILE A 92 -13.07 -1.07 -2.73
CA ILE A 92 -11.95 -1.72 -3.41
C ILE A 92 -12.09 -1.45 -4.89
N GLU A 93 -11.06 -0.88 -5.50
CA GLU A 93 -11.05 -0.59 -6.92
C GLU A 93 -9.71 -0.93 -7.57
N GLU A 94 -9.79 -1.36 -8.82
CA GLU A 94 -8.60 -1.45 -9.66
C GLU A 94 -8.18 -0.02 -10.07
N VAL A 95 -6.87 0.27 -10.02
CA VAL A 95 -6.38 1.63 -10.32
C VAL A 95 -6.71 2.00 -11.77
N GLY A 96 -7.60 2.97 -11.95
CA GLY A 96 -8.11 3.38 -13.27
C GLY A 96 -9.09 2.38 -13.90
N GLY A 97 -9.58 1.42 -13.12
CA GLY A 97 -10.45 0.34 -13.56
C GLY A 97 -11.81 0.30 -12.84
N ALA A 98 -12.35 -0.91 -12.71
CA ALA A 98 -13.66 -1.13 -12.10
C ALA A 98 -13.58 -1.27 -10.58
N VAL A 99 -14.65 -0.85 -9.91
CA VAL A 99 -14.87 -1.13 -8.49
C VAL A 99 -15.16 -2.62 -8.31
N LYS A 100 -14.43 -3.27 -7.41
CA LYS A 100 -14.55 -4.70 -7.08
C LYS A 100 -15.47 -4.95 -5.89
N PHE A 101 -15.49 -4.03 -4.93
CA PHE A 101 -16.30 -4.15 -3.73
C PHE A 101 -16.64 -2.78 -3.14
N ILE A 102 -17.87 -2.66 -2.62
CA ILE A 102 -18.31 -1.56 -1.75
C ILE A 102 -19.17 -2.17 -0.65
N GLY A 103 -18.85 -1.89 0.61
CA GLY A 103 -19.65 -2.33 1.74
C GLY A 103 -19.04 -1.93 3.08
N THR A 104 -19.58 -2.45 4.18
CA THR A 104 -19.01 -2.26 5.52
C THR A 104 -17.83 -3.19 5.75
N ALA A 105 -17.00 -2.89 6.76
CA ALA A 105 -15.93 -3.79 7.18
C ALA A 105 -16.48 -5.13 7.70
N ASP A 106 -17.67 -5.13 8.29
CA ASP A 106 -18.37 -6.35 8.67
C ASP A 106 -18.72 -7.23 7.44
N ASN A 107 -19.29 -6.65 6.37
CA ASN A 107 -19.56 -7.39 5.14
C ASN A 107 -18.26 -7.88 4.48
N PHE A 108 -17.24 -7.03 4.47
CA PHE A 108 -15.92 -7.32 3.91
C PHE A 108 -15.26 -8.56 4.54
N LEU A 109 -15.37 -8.71 5.86
CA LEU A 109 -14.78 -9.84 6.61
C LEU A 109 -15.54 -11.16 6.39
N ASN A 110 -16.81 -11.09 6.03
CA ASN A 110 -17.70 -12.25 5.96
C ASN A 110 -17.85 -12.85 4.55
N GLN A 111 -17.15 -12.31 3.55
CA GLN A 111 -17.27 -12.79 2.17
C GLN A 111 -15.93 -12.90 1.45
N SER A 112 -15.93 -13.68 0.37
CA SER A 112 -14.81 -13.73 -0.58
C SER A 112 -14.99 -12.64 -1.62
N ILE A 113 -13.91 -11.94 -1.96
CA ILE A 113 -13.93 -10.81 -2.88
C ILE A 113 -13.07 -11.14 -4.08
N ASP A 114 -13.66 -11.03 -5.26
CA ASP A 114 -12.96 -11.18 -6.53
C ASP A 114 -12.13 -9.92 -6.83
N LEU A 115 -10.81 -10.11 -6.91
CA LEU A 115 -9.86 -9.06 -7.30
C LEU A 115 -9.62 -9.04 -8.82
N GLY A 116 -10.21 -10.00 -9.53
CA GLY A 116 -10.13 -10.23 -10.97
C GLY A 116 -8.81 -10.85 -11.39
N SER A 117 -8.59 -10.88 -12.70
CA SER A 117 -7.45 -11.61 -13.27
C SER A 117 -6.20 -10.78 -13.53
N VAL A 118 -5.03 -11.42 -13.53
CA VAL A 118 -3.74 -10.84 -13.93
C VAL A 118 -3.08 -11.72 -14.98
N ALA A 119 -2.78 -11.17 -16.16
CA ALA A 119 -2.08 -11.90 -17.21
C ALA A 119 -0.63 -12.24 -16.80
N ALA A 120 -0.04 -13.26 -17.42
CA ALA A 120 1.34 -13.69 -17.14
C ALA A 120 2.34 -12.55 -17.34
N GLY A 121 3.25 -12.38 -16.37
CA GLY A 121 4.27 -11.32 -16.35
C GLY A 121 3.71 -9.90 -16.23
N LYS A 122 2.43 -9.74 -15.83
CA LYS A 122 1.81 -8.43 -15.62
C LYS A 122 1.65 -8.13 -14.13
N VAL A 123 1.50 -6.83 -13.88
CA VAL A 123 1.23 -6.27 -12.55
C VAL A 123 -0.18 -5.70 -12.57
N LYS A 124 -0.92 -5.92 -11.49
CA LYS A 124 -2.20 -5.27 -11.22
C LYS A 124 -2.08 -4.45 -9.94
N ALA A 125 -2.55 -3.20 -10.00
CA ALA A 125 -2.65 -2.34 -8.84
C ALA A 125 -4.13 -2.20 -8.40
N ILE A 126 -4.36 -2.31 -7.09
CA ILE A 126 -5.68 -2.29 -6.47
C ILE A 126 -5.61 -1.34 -5.27
N ASP A 127 -6.54 -0.39 -5.20
CA ASP A 127 -6.68 0.52 -4.07
C ASP A 127 -7.80 0.04 -3.14
N PHE A 128 -7.48 0.02 -1.85
CA PHE A 128 -8.41 -0.28 -0.77
C PHE A 128 -8.60 0.99 0.05
N THR A 129 -9.79 1.59 -0.04
CA THR A 129 -10.16 2.76 0.74
C THR A 129 -11.04 2.36 1.91
N PHE A 130 -10.62 2.73 3.11
CA PHE A 130 -11.31 2.55 4.38
C PHE A 130 -11.77 3.93 4.85
N SER A 131 -13.05 4.11 5.10
CA SER A 131 -13.62 5.39 5.51
C SER A 131 -14.54 5.18 6.69
N LEU A 132 -14.23 5.85 7.80
CA LEU A 132 -15.15 5.96 8.92
C LEU A 132 -16.07 7.14 8.64
N ALA A 133 -17.38 6.91 8.66
CA ALA A 133 -18.36 7.99 8.51
C ALA A 133 -18.19 9.03 9.63
N ASP A 134 -18.79 10.22 9.47
CA ASP A 134 -18.83 11.24 10.51
C ASP A 134 -19.83 10.83 11.60
N VAL A 135 -19.41 9.87 12.42
CA VAL A 135 -20.19 9.21 13.47
C VAL A 135 -19.84 9.77 14.86
N SER A 136 -20.61 9.36 15.88
CA SER A 136 -20.39 9.71 17.28
C SER A 136 -18.94 9.51 17.74
N ASN A 137 -18.50 10.32 18.71
CA ASN A 137 -17.15 10.22 19.30
C ASN A 137 -16.89 8.90 20.04
N GLU A 138 -17.91 8.04 20.23
CA GLU A 138 -17.75 6.70 20.82
C GLU A 138 -16.80 5.77 20.04
N TYR A 139 -16.57 6.06 18.76
CA TYR A 139 -15.63 5.34 17.89
C TYR A 139 -14.23 5.95 17.85
N GLN A 140 -14.03 7.09 18.52
CA GLN A 140 -12.71 7.73 18.58
C GLN A 140 -11.74 6.88 19.41
N GLY A 141 -10.51 6.73 18.93
CA GLY A 141 -9.47 5.99 19.67
C GLY A 141 -9.47 4.48 19.39
N LYS A 142 -10.47 3.98 18.67
CA LYS A 142 -10.63 2.55 18.37
C LYS A 142 -9.55 2.03 17.43
N ILE A 143 -9.37 0.72 17.44
CA ILE A 143 -8.34 0.00 16.70
C ILE A 143 -9.00 -0.87 15.62
N MET A 144 -8.45 -0.79 14.41
CA MET A 144 -8.84 -1.60 13.27
C MET A 144 -7.62 -2.38 12.76
N LYS A 145 -7.68 -3.72 12.81
CA LYS A 145 -6.59 -4.57 12.30
C LYS A 145 -7.08 -5.71 11.41
N PHE A 146 -6.58 -5.75 10.18
CA PHE A 146 -6.94 -6.79 9.22
C PHE A 146 -5.71 -7.30 8.48
N ASP A 147 -5.73 -8.60 8.21
CA ASP A 147 -4.89 -9.21 7.20
C ASP A 147 -5.67 -9.45 5.92
N LEU A 148 -4.95 -9.35 4.80
CA LEU A 148 -5.51 -9.50 3.47
C LEU A 148 -4.79 -10.62 2.73
N PRO A 149 -5.08 -11.89 3.03
CA PRO A 149 -4.54 -12.99 2.27
C PRO A 149 -5.16 -12.99 0.87
N VAL A 150 -4.32 -13.18 -0.15
CA VAL A 150 -4.73 -13.29 -1.55
C VAL A 150 -4.47 -14.72 -2.01
N TYR A 151 -5.47 -15.29 -2.67
CA TYR A 151 -5.46 -16.68 -3.13
C TYR A 151 -5.68 -16.73 -4.64
N LEU A 152 -5.19 -17.80 -5.27
CA LEU A 152 -5.58 -18.16 -6.62
C LEU A 152 -7.03 -18.67 -6.59
N ALA A 153 -7.88 -18.12 -7.46
CA ALA A 153 -9.25 -18.60 -7.59
C ALA A 153 -9.22 -20.04 -8.14
N THR A 154 -9.94 -20.96 -7.48
CA THR A 154 -10.11 -22.30 -8.02
C THR A 154 -11.10 -22.23 -9.19
N PRO A 155 -10.76 -22.76 -10.38
CA PRO A 155 -11.69 -22.78 -11.51
C PRO A 155 -12.96 -23.56 -11.12
N GLY A 156 -14.08 -22.85 -10.95
CA GLY A 156 -15.38 -23.44 -10.61
C GLY A 156 -16.17 -22.73 -9.51
N ASN A 157 -15.57 -21.84 -8.70
CA ASN A 157 -16.25 -21.23 -7.54
C ASN A 157 -16.59 -19.74 -7.69
N SER A 158 -16.49 -19.18 -8.90
CA SER A 158 -16.95 -17.82 -9.20
C SER A 158 -18.46 -17.83 -9.45
N SER A 159 -19.27 -18.00 -8.40
CA SER A 159 -20.71 -17.77 -8.46
C SER A 159 -21.08 -16.85 -7.31
N GLY A 160 -21.35 -15.59 -7.66
CA GLY A 160 -22.00 -14.66 -6.76
C GLY A 160 -23.42 -15.14 -6.50
N ASP A 161 -23.82 -15.10 -5.23
CA ASP A 161 -25.19 -15.35 -4.79
C ASP A 161 -26.10 -14.21 -5.30
N GLY A 162 -26.58 -14.39 -6.53
CA GLY A 162 -27.70 -13.68 -7.10
C GLY A 162 -29.00 -14.37 -6.67
N VAL A 163 -29.75 -13.68 -5.82
CA VAL A 163 -31.14 -13.97 -5.43
C VAL A 163 -32.00 -14.30 -6.67
N GLY A 164 -32.66 -15.46 -6.67
CA GLY A 164 -33.67 -15.84 -7.67
C GLY A 164 -34.33 -17.17 -7.37
N GLY A 165 -35.54 -17.13 -6.78
CA GLY A 165 -36.31 -18.31 -6.39
C GLY A 165 -36.89 -19.11 -7.57
N GLY A 166 -37.09 -20.41 -7.35
CA GLY A 166 -37.79 -21.29 -8.26
C GLY A 166 -37.70 -22.75 -7.81
N ALA A 167 -38.75 -23.21 -7.11
CA ALA A 167 -38.85 -24.56 -6.59
C ALA A 167 -38.88 -25.63 -7.70
N THR A 168 -38.17 -26.74 -7.50
CA THR A 168 -38.61 -28.09 -7.91
C THR A 168 -37.93 -29.13 -7.02
N THR A 169 -38.74 -29.90 -6.31
CA THR A 169 -38.34 -30.95 -5.37
C THR A 169 -37.97 -32.23 -6.11
N SER A 170 -36.79 -32.78 -5.80
CA SER A 170 -36.46 -34.19 -6.06
C SER A 170 -35.76 -34.76 -4.81
N PRO A 171 -36.16 -35.95 -4.30
CA PRO A 171 -35.73 -36.40 -2.98
C PRO A 171 -34.35 -37.08 -3.05
N ILE A 172 -33.41 -36.58 -2.25
CA ILE A 172 -32.12 -37.22 -1.97
C ILE A 172 -32.28 -38.08 -0.70
N PRO A 173 -31.70 -39.30 -0.62
CA PRO A 173 -31.99 -40.25 0.45
C PRO A 173 -31.38 -39.83 1.80
N THR A 174 -32.17 -40.02 2.85
CA THR A 174 -31.97 -39.66 4.27
C THR A 174 -30.85 -40.43 5.00
N VAL A 175 -29.80 -40.88 4.31
CA VAL A 175 -28.73 -41.71 4.93
C VAL A 175 -27.47 -40.92 5.26
N ILE A 176 -27.29 -39.71 4.73
CA ILE A 176 -26.05 -38.93 4.93
C ILE A 176 -26.11 -38.02 6.18
N THR A 177 -27.30 -37.69 6.68
CA THR A 177 -27.46 -36.73 7.79
C THR A 177 -26.98 -37.24 9.15
N GLY A 178 -26.86 -38.57 9.34
CA GLY A 178 -26.34 -39.16 10.57
C GLY A 178 -24.82 -39.12 10.70
N ALA A 179 -24.09 -39.13 9.58
CA ALA A 179 -22.62 -39.16 9.58
C ALA A 179 -22.00 -37.77 9.80
N VAL A 180 -22.67 -36.70 9.38
CA VAL A 180 -22.18 -35.32 9.52
C VAL A 180 -22.33 -34.81 10.95
N ALA A 181 -23.41 -35.19 11.66
CA ALA A 181 -23.58 -34.85 13.06
C ALA A 181 -22.48 -35.47 13.94
N ALA A 182 -22.18 -36.77 13.74
CA ALA A 182 -21.13 -37.46 14.49
C ALA A 182 -19.71 -36.93 14.18
N ALA A 183 -19.45 -36.45 12.96
CA ALA A 183 -18.18 -35.82 12.60
C ALA A 183 -18.03 -34.42 13.21
N THR A 184 -19.12 -33.68 13.35
CA THR A 184 -19.10 -32.32 13.94
C THR A 184 -18.87 -32.39 15.44
N ASP A 185 -19.48 -33.37 16.13
CA ASP A 185 -19.25 -33.60 17.56
C ASP A 185 -17.82 -34.06 17.86
N PHE A 186 -17.22 -34.90 17.00
CA PHE A 186 -15.82 -35.32 17.15
C PHE A 186 -14.84 -34.15 16.93
N ILE A 187 -15.10 -33.26 15.97
CA ILE A 187 -14.27 -32.08 15.72
C ILE A 187 -14.37 -31.09 16.88
N ASN A 188 -15.56 -30.85 17.42
CA ASN A 188 -15.75 -29.95 18.55
C ASN A 188 -15.09 -30.50 19.82
N GLN A 189 -15.19 -31.81 20.06
CA GLN A 189 -14.55 -32.48 21.20
C GLN A 189 -13.01 -32.50 21.08
N ALA A 190 -12.47 -32.66 19.87
CA ALA A 190 -11.04 -32.55 19.62
C ALA A 190 -10.53 -31.10 19.77
N LEU A 191 -11.32 -30.11 19.37
CA LEU A 191 -10.96 -28.69 19.46
C LEU A 191 -10.96 -28.19 20.92
N GLU A 192 -11.90 -28.64 21.76
CA GLU A 192 -11.87 -28.36 23.21
C GLU A 192 -10.69 -29.03 23.91
N THR A 193 -10.29 -30.23 23.47
CA THR A 193 -9.15 -30.94 24.06
C THR A 193 -7.81 -30.27 23.71
N VAL A 194 -7.70 -29.63 22.54
CA VAL A 194 -6.49 -28.92 22.10
C VAL A 194 -6.42 -27.48 22.63
N LEU A 195 -7.56 -26.81 22.82
CA LEU A 195 -7.62 -25.43 23.34
C LEU A 195 -7.77 -25.34 24.86
N GLY A 196 -8.10 -26.45 25.54
CA GLY A 196 -8.21 -26.53 27.00
C GLY A 196 -6.86 -26.62 27.73
N ASP A 197 -5.75 -26.82 27.01
CA ASP A 197 -4.41 -26.92 27.60
C ASP A 197 -3.74 -25.54 27.64
N SER A 198 -4.01 -24.80 28.71
CA SER A 198 -3.57 -23.40 28.92
C SER A 198 -2.05 -23.21 28.99
N ASP A 199 -1.26 -24.28 29.02
CA ASP A 199 0.20 -24.24 29.14
C ASP A 199 0.95 -24.16 27.79
N ILE A 200 0.28 -24.43 26.66
CA ILE A 200 0.94 -24.34 25.33
C ILE A 200 0.92 -22.90 24.79
N ALA A 201 -0.13 -22.12 25.10
CA ALA A 201 -0.23 -20.72 24.69
C ALA A 201 0.82 -19.80 25.34
N SER A 202 1.34 -20.16 26.53
CA SER A 202 2.39 -19.39 27.19
C SER A 202 3.79 -19.68 26.61
N ARG A 203 4.06 -20.92 26.18
CA ARG A 203 5.35 -21.30 25.58
C ARG A 203 5.51 -20.87 24.12
N ALA A 204 4.41 -20.60 23.40
CA ALA A 204 4.47 -20.07 22.04
C ALA A 204 4.91 -18.59 21.99
N ASN A 205 4.69 -17.83 23.06
CA ASN A 205 5.06 -16.40 23.11
C ASN A 205 6.54 -16.16 23.43
N ASP A 206 7.25 -17.11 24.05
CA ASP A 206 8.67 -16.96 24.40
C ASP A 206 9.63 -17.34 23.26
N VAL A 207 9.16 -17.98 22.19
CA VAL A 207 10.02 -18.43 21.07
C VAL A 207 10.20 -17.36 19.98
N PHE A 208 9.44 -16.25 20.01
CA PHE A 208 9.53 -15.17 19.00
C PHE A 208 10.21 -13.89 19.51
N SER A 209 10.84 -13.92 20.69
CA SER A 209 11.62 -12.80 21.22
C SER A 209 13.13 -13.01 21.02
N GLU A 210 13.54 -13.30 19.80
CA GLU A 210 14.89 -12.93 19.35
C GLU A 210 14.76 -11.98 18.18
N SER A 211 15.03 -10.71 18.47
CA SER A 211 15.22 -9.62 17.53
C SER A 211 16.42 -9.88 16.63
N GLY A 212 16.25 -10.79 15.67
CA GLY A 212 17.02 -10.79 14.45
C GLY A 212 16.76 -9.47 13.73
N ALA A 213 17.72 -8.56 13.78
CA ALA A 213 17.71 -7.32 13.03
C ALA A 213 17.40 -7.63 11.55
N VAL A 214 16.18 -7.32 11.13
CA VAL A 214 15.71 -7.55 9.76
C VAL A 214 16.40 -6.54 8.86
N ALA A 215 17.44 -7.00 8.17
CA ALA A 215 18.04 -6.30 7.05
C ALA A 215 17.03 -6.23 5.90
N GLY A 216 16.53 -5.04 5.59
CA GLY A 216 15.67 -4.86 4.41
C GLY A 216 14.97 -3.51 4.27
N SER A 217 14.68 -2.80 5.37
CA SER A 217 14.25 -1.39 5.27
C SER A 217 15.50 -0.52 5.38
N SER A 218 16.19 -0.27 4.27
CA SER A 218 17.12 0.86 4.24
C SER A 218 16.28 2.12 4.46
N SER A 219 16.27 2.61 5.70
CA SER A 219 15.76 3.92 6.09
C SER A 219 16.66 4.99 5.47
N PHE A 220 16.63 5.09 4.15
CA PHE A 220 17.32 6.14 3.43
C PHE A 220 16.60 7.44 3.76
N ASN A 221 17.22 8.23 4.63
CA ASN A 221 16.71 9.54 5.00
C ASN A 221 16.60 10.39 3.74
N TRP A 222 15.37 10.63 3.26
CA TRP A 222 15.09 11.38 2.02
C TRP A 222 15.66 12.81 2.02
N TRP A 223 15.95 13.36 3.21
CA TRP A 223 16.61 14.66 3.38
C TRP A 223 18.13 14.60 3.27
N TRP A 224 18.74 13.42 3.33
CA TRP A 224 20.19 13.25 3.21
C TRP A 224 20.75 13.76 1.88
N PRO A 225 20.12 13.47 0.71
CA PRO A 225 20.49 14.11 -0.55
C PRO A 225 20.45 15.64 -0.51
N LEU A 226 19.50 16.24 0.22
CA LEU A 226 19.38 17.70 0.35
C LEU A 226 20.52 18.30 1.18
N ILE A 227 20.93 17.65 2.26
CA ILE A 227 22.09 18.09 3.06
C ILE A 227 23.38 17.92 2.28
N LEU A 228 23.55 16.80 1.57
CA LEU A 228 24.70 16.57 0.72
C LEU A 228 24.77 17.60 -0.44
N GLN A 229 23.61 17.95 -1.01
CA GLN A 229 23.46 19.04 -1.98
C GLN A 229 23.91 20.39 -1.40
N PHE A 230 23.45 20.74 -0.19
CA PHE A 230 23.83 22.00 0.46
C PHE A 230 25.33 22.05 0.76
N GLY A 231 25.90 20.96 1.28
CA GLY A 231 27.34 20.84 1.56
C GLY A 231 28.21 20.97 0.30
N LEU A 232 27.88 20.24 -0.77
CA LEU A 232 28.60 20.32 -2.05
C LEU A 232 28.52 21.72 -2.66
N SER A 233 27.37 22.39 -2.51
CA SER A 233 27.18 23.76 -3.00
C SER A 233 28.08 24.75 -2.25
N ILE A 234 28.21 24.62 -0.92
CA ILE A 234 29.11 25.44 -0.11
C ILE A 234 30.58 25.16 -0.46
N ILE A 235 30.98 23.89 -0.53
CA ILE A 235 32.35 23.50 -0.87
C ILE A 235 32.74 24.06 -2.24
N TYR A 236 31.84 23.93 -3.22
CA TYR A 236 32.03 24.51 -4.55
C TYR A 236 32.20 26.04 -4.51
N LEU A 237 31.38 26.75 -3.72
CA LEU A 237 31.50 28.20 -3.55
C LEU A 237 32.83 28.62 -2.90
N VAL A 238 33.30 27.87 -1.89
CA VAL A 238 34.54 28.16 -1.15
C VAL A 238 35.80 27.86 -1.98
N LEU A 239 35.82 26.75 -2.73
CA LEU A 239 36.98 26.36 -3.55
C LEU A 239 37.16 27.26 -4.78
N ARG A 240 36.12 28.02 -5.16
CA ARG A 240 36.13 28.81 -6.39
C ARG A 240 36.74 30.19 -6.19
N LYS A 241 38.06 30.23 -6.07
CA LYS A 241 38.84 31.48 -6.16
C LYS A 241 38.81 32.01 -7.60
N LYS A 242 37.98 33.03 -7.87
CA LYS A 242 37.94 33.87 -9.10
C LYS A 242 37.68 33.14 -10.44
N LYS A 243 36.43 33.14 -10.91
CA LYS A 243 36.03 33.55 -12.29
C LYS A 243 34.53 33.33 -12.55
N THR A 244 33.94 34.33 -13.22
CA THR A 244 32.68 34.32 -14.00
C THR A 244 31.41 33.85 -13.27
N SER A 245 30.44 34.78 -13.11
CA SER A 245 29.21 34.58 -12.32
C SER A 245 28.30 33.46 -12.83
N TRP A 246 28.37 33.13 -14.12
CA TRP A 246 27.52 32.10 -14.74
C TRP A 246 27.83 30.66 -14.29
N GLN A 247 29.08 30.38 -13.94
CA GLN A 247 29.50 29.04 -13.49
C GLN A 247 29.18 28.79 -12.01
N ILE A 248 28.64 29.78 -11.28
CA ILE A 248 28.24 29.63 -9.87
C ILE A 248 26.92 28.85 -9.76
N PHE A 249 26.00 29.06 -10.70
CA PHE A 249 24.63 28.51 -10.62
C PHE A 249 24.44 27.21 -11.40
N THR A 250 25.33 26.87 -12.32
CA THR A 250 25.27 25.62 -13.08
C THR A 250 25.25 24.37 -12.20
N PRO A 251 26.13 24.22 -11.18
CA PRO A 251 26.09 23.05 -10.32
C PRO A 251 24.86 23.01 -9.42
N LEU A 252 24.35 24.16 -8.94
CA LEU A 252 23.11 24.20 -8.14
C LEU A 252 21.90 23.67 -8.93
N ILE A 253 21.79 24.06 -10.20
CA ILE A 253 20.72 23.58 -11.09
C ILE A 253 20.89 22.09 -11.36
N LEU A 254 22.11 21.65 -11.69
CA LEU A 254 22.39 20.25 -12.02
C LEU A 254 22.14 19.32 -10.82
N ILE A 255 22.52 19.76 -9.62
CA ILE A 255 22.29 19.02 -8.38
C ILE A 255 20.81 19.00 -8.00
N ALA A 256 20.04 20.07 -8.21
CA ALA A 256 18.59 20.05 -7.99
C ALA A 256 17.89 19.04 -8.92
N ILE A 257 18.32 18.94 -10.18
CA ILE A 257 17.83 17.94 -11.13
C ILE A 257 18.19 16.52 -10.65
N VAL A 258 19.44 16.30 -10.25
CA VAL A 258 19.90 14.99 -9.75
C VAL A 258 19.15 14.58 -8.46
N SER A 259 18.96 15.52 -7.53
CA SER A 259 18.19 15.32 -6.29
C SER A 259 16.75 14.87 -6.60
N GLN A 260 16.10 15.48 -7.61
CA GLN A 260 14.75 15.10 -8.04
C GLN A 260 14.70 13.73 -8.73
N ILE A 261 15.75 13.35 -9.46
CA ILE A 261 15.86 12.02 -10.07
C ILE A 261 16.03 10.96 -8.98
N ILE A 262 16.92 11.21 -8.01
CA ILE A 262 17.17 10.31 -6.88
C ILE A 262 15.90 10.12 -6.04
N SER A 263 15.17 11.20 -5.73
CA SER A 263 13.92 11.09 -4.96
C SER A 263 12.83 10.30 -5.68
N ARG A 264 12.79 10.34 -7.02
CA ARG A 264 11.89 9.49 -7.81
C ARG A 264 12.33 8.03 -7.88
N ILE A 265 13.63 7.75 -7.99
CA ILE A 265 14.14 6.38 -8.11
C ILE A 265 14.03 5.64 -6.76
N ILE A 266 14.40 6.32 -5.67
CA ILE A 266 14.44 5.70 -4.33
C ILE A 266 13.04 5.67 -3.70
N GLY A 267 12.13 6.52 -4.17
CA GLY A 267 10.79 6.66 -3.59
C GLY A 267 10.80 7.42 -2.27
N CYS A 268 9.60 7.75 -1.80
CA CYS A 268 9.38 8.48 -0.55
C CYS A 268 8.89 7.53 0.54
N PRO A 269 9.50 7.53 1.75
CA PRO A 269 8.92 6.82 2.88
C PRO A 269 7.57 7.43 3.28
N LEU A 270 6.59 6.55 3.48
CA LEU A 270 5.14 6.84 3.53
C LEU A 270 4.69 7.80 4.66
N ASN A 271 5.52 7.98 5.70
CA ASN A 271 5.16 8.83 6.86
C ASN A 271 5.67 10.27 6.78
N ASN A 272 6.24 10.71 5.65
CA ASN A 272 6.78 12.06 5.55
C ASN A 272 6.01 12.93 4.56
N HIS A 273 5.08 13.73 5.10
CA HIS A 273 4.30 14.70 4.35
C HIS A 273 5.18 15.62 3.49
N TRP A 274 6.39 15.94 3.96
CA TRP A 274 7.36 16.79 3.25
C TRP A 274 7.96 16.14 2.00
N CYS A 275 7.98 14.81 1.93
CA CYS A 275 8.53 14.10 0.78
C CYS A 275 7.66 14.30 -0.48
N SER A 276 6.33 14.39 -0.30
CA SER A 276 5.39 14.76 -1.36
C SER A 276 5.62 16.19 -1.90
N TYR A 277 6.26 17.06 -1.11
CA TYR A 277 6.59 18.44 -1.48
C TYR A 277 8.07 18.61 -1.87
N SER A 278 8.83 17.53 -2.03
CA SER A 278 10.24 17.59 -2.44
C SER A 278 10.43 18.31 -3.80
N TRP A 279 9.46 18.15 -4.71
CA TRP A 279 9.41 18.89 -5.97
C TRP A 279 9.30 20.41 -5.77
N LEU A 280 8.55 20.85 -4.76
CA LEU A 280 8.36 22.27 -4.46
C LEU A 280 9.64 22.88 -3.89
N ALA A 281 10.34 22.17 -3.01
CA ALA A 281 11.63 22.60 -2.50
C ALA A 281 12.67 22.73 -3.64
N ASN A 282 12.74 21.74 -4.54
CA ASN A 282 13.61 21.79 -5.71
C ASN A 282 13.22 22.91 -6.69
N LEU A 283 11.92 23.17 -6.87
CA LEU A 283 11.43 24.31 -7.65
C LEU A 283 11.87 25.65 -7.05
N ILE A 284 11.72 25.83 -5.74
CA ILE A 284 12.13 27.05 -5.03
C ILE A 284 13.64 27.27 -5.21
N VAL A 285 14.47 26.25 -5.00
CA VAL A 285 15.93 26.34 -5.18
C VAL A 285 16.29 26.74 -6.62
N LEU A 286 15.59 26.16 -7.60
CA LEU A 286 15.82 26.46 -9.02
C LEU A 286 15.41 27.90 -9.36
N VAL A 287 14.25 28.36 -8.89
CA VAL A 287 13.76 29.74 -9.10
C VAL A 287 14.69 30.75 -8.43
N PHE A 288 15.10 30.51 -7.18
CA PHE A 288 16.02 31.40 -6.47
C PHE A 288 17.38 31.49 -7.18
N SER A 289 17.90 30.35 -7.65
CA SER A 289 19.15 30.29 -8.42
C SER A 289 19.05 31.09 -9.72
N LEU A 290 17.91 31.02 -10.41
CA LEU A 290 17.66 31.80 -11.62
C LEU A 290 17.54 33.31 -11.34
N ILE A 291 16.84 33.71 -10.28
CA ILE A 291 16.69 35.12 -9.87
C ILE A 291 18.05 35.71 -9.48
N ALA A 292 18.84 34.98 -8.69
CA ALA A 292 20.19 35.40 -8.32
C ALA A 292 21.10 35.54 -9.55
N CYS A 293 21.02 34.59 -10.48
CA CYS A 293 21.76 34.66 -11.75
C CYS A 293 21.32 35.87 -12.61
N TYR A 294 20.03 36.21 -12.61
CA TYR A 294 19.50 37.39 -13.30
C TYR A 294 20.04 38.69 -12.69
N ARG A 295 19.97 38.85 -11.35
CA ARG A 295 20.47 40.05 -10.66
C ARG A 295 21.97 40.24 -10.73
N LEU A 296 22.76 39.20 -10.96
CA LEU A 296 24.22 39.33 -11.12
C LEU A 296 24.64 39.66 -12.55
N ARG A 297 23.70 39.67 -13.50
CA ARG A 297 23.95 39.99 -14.90
C ARG A 297 23.68 41.46 -15.23
N TYR A 298 22.86 42.13 -14.42
CA TYR A 298 22.44 43.53 -14.55
C TYR A 298 22.91 44.31 -13.33
#